data_AF-A0A5A5RKZ0-F1
#
_entry.id   AF-A0A5A5RKZ0-F1
#
_cell.length_a   1.000
_cell.length_b   1.000
_cell.length_c   1.000
_cell.angle_alpha   90.00
_cell.angle_beta   90.00
_cell.angle_gamma   90.00
#
_symmetry.space_group_name_H-M   'P 1'
#
loop_
_entity.id
_entity.type
_entity.pdbx_description
1 polymer ?
#
loop_
_entity_poly.entity_id
_entity_poly.type
_entity_poly.pdbx_seq_one_letter_code
_entity_poly.pdbx_strand_id
1 'polypeptide(L)' 'MVDIEAHLEYLDNCLEKLNQEIEELTQANQQWLEKVNLLKTVPGIGQVISTTLVALLGSV' A
#
# COMPACT_ATOMS: atom_id res chain seq x y z
N MET A 1 -25.30 19.91 3.24
CA MET A 1 -24.39 19.04 4.02
C MET A 1 -24.17 17.67 3.40
N VAL A 2 -25.01 17.19 2.46
CA VAL A 2 -24.84 15.92 1.72
C VAL A 2 -23.56 15.84 0.86
N ASP A 3 -22.85 16.95 0.69
CA ASP A 3 -21.72 17.07 -0.25
C ASP A 3 -20.39 16.54 0.33
N ILE A 4 -20.06 16.91 1.58
CA ILE A 4 -18.72 16.60 2.15
C ILE A 4 -18.58 15.10 2.47
N GLU A 5 -19.61 14.47 3.04
CA GLU A 5 -19.58 13.05 3.38
C GLU A 5 -19.45 12.18 2.13
N ALA A 6 -20.18 12.51 1.06
CA ALA A 6 -20.07 11.82 -0.23
C ALA A 6 -18.68 12.00 -0.87
N HIS A 7 -18.06 13.18 -0.73
CA HIS A 7 -16.70 13.41 -1.20
C HIS A 7 -15.66 12.63 -0.40
N LEU A 8 -15.84 12.51 0.93
CA LEU A 8 -14.97 11.69 1.76
C LEU A 8 -15.07 10.21 1.37
N GLU A 9 -16.30 9.70 1.20
CA GLU A 9 -16.52 8.31 0.78
C GLU A 9 -15.91 8.03 -0.61
N TYR A 10 -16.02 8.98 -1.55
CA TYR A 10 -15.37 8.85 -2.85
C TYR A 10 -13.84 8.76 -2.72
N LEU A 11 -13.23 9.61 -1.89
CA LEU A 11 -11.79 9.60 -1.68
C LEU A 11 -11.32 8.32 -0.99
N ASP A 12 -12.07 7.81 -0.02
CA ASP A 12 -11.78 6.53 0.64
C ASP A 12 -11.80 5.38 -0.38
N ASN A 13 -12.81 5.32 -1.26
CA ASN A 13 -12.86 4.33 -2.35
C ASN A 13 -11.67 4.46 -3.31
N CYS A 14 -11.24 5.67 -3.63
CA CYS A 14 -10.05 5.90 -4.45
C CYS A 14 -8.78 5.38 -3.77
N LEU A 15 -8.64 5.57 -2.46
CA LEU A 15 -7.51 5.06 -1.67
C LEU A 15 -7.53 3.53 -1.61
N GLU A 16 -8.69 2.91 -1.42
CA GLU A 16 -8.82 1.44 -1.44
C GLU A 16 -8.39 0.87 -2.79
N LYS A 17 -8.86 1.46 -3.89
CA LYS A 17 -8.47 1.03 -5.24
C LYS A 17 -6.96 1.15 -5.46
N LEU A 18 -6.36 2.27 -5.07
CA LEU A 18 -4.92 2.47 -5.20
C LEU A 18 -4.12 1.47 -4.36
N ASN A 19 -4.57 1.18 -3.14
CA ASN A 19 -3.94 0.18 -2.28
C ASN A 19 -4.01 -1.23 -2.90
N GLN A 20 -5.14 -1.57 -3.52
CA GLN A 20 -5.32 -2.83 -4.25
C GLN A 20 -4.34 -2.94 -5.43
N GLU A 21 -4.23 -1.89 -6.25
CA GLU A 21 -3.30 -1.86 -7.39
C GLU A 21 -1.83 -2.02 -6.94
N ILE A 22 -1.44 -1.37 -5.83
CA ILE A 22 -0.10 -1.53 -5.24
C ILE A 22 0.12 -2.97 -4.76
N GLU A 23 -0.87 -3.58 -4.14
CA GLU A 23 -0.78 -4.96 -3.68
C GLU A 23 -0.63 -5.93 -4.86
N GLU A 24 -1.41 -5.78 -5.93
CA GLU A 24 -1.31 -6.59 -7.14
C GLU A 24 0.09 -6.47 -7.79
N LEU A 25 0.61 -5.25 -7.92
CA LEU A 25 1.97 -5.01 -8.43
C LEU A 25 3.05 -5.62 -7.53
N THR A 26 2.85 -5.56 -6.21
CA THR A 26 3.76 -6.16 -5.23
C THR A 26 3.76 -7.70 -5.35
N GLN A 27 2.58 -8.31 -5.44
CA GLN A 27 2.44 -9.76 -5.57
C GLN A 27 2.96 -10.29 -6.91
N ALA A 28 2.89 -9.49 -7.98
CA ALA A 28 3.43 -9.83 -9.29
C ALA A 28 4.97 -9.88 -9.33
N ASN A 29 5.67 -9.35 -8.31
CA ASN A 29 7.12 -9.36 -8.21
C ASN A 29 7.58 -10.09 -6.94
N GLN A 30 8.10 -11.32 -7.10
CA GLN A 30 8.51 -12.17 -5.99
C GLN A 30 9.52 -11.50 -5.05
N GLN A 31 10.50 -10.77 -5.58
CA GLN A 31 11.51 -10.07 -4.77
C GLN A 31 10.87 -8.96 -3.92
N TRP A 32 9.90 -8.23 -4.48
CA TRP A 32 9.17 -7.20 -3.75
C TRP A 32 8.28 -7.81 -2.68
N LEU A 33 7.55 -8.88 -3.00
CA LEU A 33 6.71 -9.59 -2.05
C LEU A 33 7.51 -10.07 -0.83
N GLU A 34 8.69 -10.66 -1.06
CA GLU A 34 9.58 -11.11 0.01
C GLU A 34 10.07 -9.97 0.90
N LYS A 35 10.51 -8.85 0.31
CA LYS A 35 10.95 -7.66 1.06
C LYS A 35 9.81 -7.04 1.86
N VAL A 36 8.62 -6.91 1.27
CA VAL A 36 7.42 -6.38 1.93
C VAL A 36 7.01 -7.27 3.11
N ASN A 37 6.94 -8.59 2.90
CA ASN A 37 6.59 -9.55 3.95
C ASN A 37 7.58 -9.52 5.10
N LEU A 38 8.88 -9.41 4.82
CA LEU A 38 9.91 -9.27 5.85
C LEU A 38 9.69 -7.99 6.69
N LEU A 39 9.49 -6.85 6.04
CA LEU A 39 9.29 -5.57 6.74
C LEU A 39 8.04 -5.59 7.64
N LYS A 40 6.97 -6.25 7.21
CA LYS A 40 5.73 -6.41 7.99
C LYS A 40 5.89 -7.27 9.25
N THR A 41 7.00 -7.99 9.42
CA THR A 41 7.29 -8.70 10.68
C THR A 41 7.74 -7.78 11.80
N VAL A 42 8.15 -6.54 11.47
CA VAL A 42 8.58 -5.55 12.46
C VAL A 42 7.34 -4.91 13.11
N PRO A 43 7.22 -4.91 14.46
CA PRO A 43 6.09 -4.29 15.14
C PRO A 43 5.88 -2.83 14.72
N GLY A 44 4.65 -2.49 14.33
CA GLY A 44 4.28 -1.15 13.87
C GLY A 44 4.51 -0.88 12.38
N ILE A 45 5.09 -1.82 11.62
CA ILE A 45 5.26 -1.70 10.17
C ILE A 45 4.13 -2.43 9.44
N GLY A 46 3.20 -1.66 8.90
CA GLY A 46 2.09 -2.16 8.08
C GLY A 46 2.37 -2.13 6.58
N GLN A 47 1.35 -2.52 5.79
CA GLN A 47 1.42 -2.62 4.33
C GLN A 47 1.98 -1.33 3.69
N VAL A 48 1.37 -0.17 3.99
CA VAL A 48 1.74 1.12 3.38
C VAL A 48 3.22 1.47 3.63
N ILE A 49 3.71 1.31 4.85
CA ILE A 49 5.11 1.62 5.19
C ILE A 49 6.04 0.64 4.46
N SER A 50 5.71 -0.65 4.48
CA SER A 50 6.55 -1.68 3.84
C SER A 50 6.67 -1.49 2.32
N THR A 51 5.56 -1.26 1.60
CA THR A 51 5.57 -1.04 0.15
C THR A 51 6.26 0.28 -0.21
N THR A 52 6.07 1.32 0.61
CA THR A 52 6.77 2.61 0.43
C THR A 52 8.27 2.45 0.58
N LEU A 53 8.75 1.75 1.62
CA LEU A 53 10.17 1.50 1.82
C LEU A 53 10.77 0.66 0.69
N VAL A 54 10.07 -0.37 0.23
CA VAL A 54 10.53 -1.19 -0.91
C VAL A 54 10.58 -0.36 -2.20
N ALA A 55 9.61 0.52 -2.46
CA ALA A 55 9.63 1.38 -3.63
C ALA A 55 10.77 2.42 -3.59
N LEU A 56 11.05 2.99 -2.41
CA LEU A 56 12.09 4.00 -2.24
C LEU A 56 13.51 3.42 -2.20
N LEU A 57 13.67 2.20 -1.69
CA LEU A 57 14.97 1.58 -1.41
C LEU A 57 15.28 0.37 -2.31
N GLY A 58 14.31 -0.08 -3.10
CA GLY A 58 14.32 -1.37 -3.82
C GLY A 58 15.38 -1.53 -4.91
N SER A 59 16.16 -0.48 -5.19
CA SER A 59 17.28 -0.47 -6.14
C SER A 59 18.66 -0.71 -5.52
N VAL A 60 18.75 -0.95 -4.20
CA VAL A 60 20.01 -1.31 -3.50
C VAL A 60 19.97 -2.76 -2.99
#